data_AF-A0A6G8CDS6-F1
#
_entry.id   AF-A0A6G8CDS6-F1
#
_cell.length_a   1.000
_cell.length_b   1.000
_cell.length_c   1.000
_cell.angle_alpha   90.00
_cell.angle_beta   90.00
_cell.angle_gamma   90.00
#
_symmetry.space_group_name_H-M   'P 1'
#
loop_
_entity.id
_entity.type
_entity.pdbx_description
1 polymer ?
#
loop_
_entity_poly.entity_id
_entity_poly.type
_entity_poly.pdbx_seq_one_letter_code
_entity_poly.pdbx_strand_id
1 'polypeptide(L)'
;MSYPSDQFYLPVDKNKIKRLGIIPKERESQLVDRMEWSVGKQYMDKSKLVILDILATNDWKRPVYFANAVAQQEGMGLEPYLQLEGMAYRILPCRNPDPKPQHVGYVARQLTYDSLMNKFAYRNLDNPDVLYDEINRRTLAQYRDKFGQLAQAYLRAGEVAKAKEVALRCLQVMPDAAIPYDLYTPELVAPLAAAGEKPRANEIMDTLTSRTQQALAYYSTHDEQALFEQEIGTNLMTLQRLYQAAADTGDQVRAARVVALAEQYGGR
;
A
#
# COMPACT_ATOMS: atom_id res chain seq x y z
N MET A 1 30.11 -1.52 3.07
CA MET A 1 31.20 -0.58 2.73
C MET A 1 30.81 0.82 3.15
N SER A 2 31.76 1.63 3.67
CA SER A 2 31.54 3.07 3.92
C SER A 2 31.72 3.84 2.60
N TYR A 3 30.91 4.87 2.38
CA TYR A 3 30.92 5.70 1.18
C TYR A 3 30.86 7.19 1.57
N PRO A 4 31.37 8.11 0.72
CA PRO A 4 31.59 9.51 1.10
C PRO A 4 30.32 10.38 1.11
N SER A 5 29.20 9.92 0.54
CA SER A 5 27.94 10.65 0.46
C SER A 5 26.74 9.69 0.48
N ASP A 6 25.72 10.00 1.27
CA ASP A 6 24.44 9.29 1.24
C ASP A 6 23.51 9.72 0.09
N GLN A 7 23.86 10.79 -0.62
CA GLN A 7 23.14 11.28 -1.79
C GLN A 7 23.74 10.68 -3.07
N PHE A 8 22.87 10.05 -3.87
CA PHE A 8 23.19 9.45 -5.16
C PHE A 8 22.32 10.06 -6.25
N TYR A 9 22.84 10.07 -7.47
CA TYR A 9 22.06 10.42 -8.64
C TYR A 9 22.40 9.54 -9.85
N LEU A 10 21.43 9.38 -10.76
CA LEU A 10 21.58 8.71 -12.05
C LEU A 10 21.12 9.66 -13.16
N PRO A 11 21.99 10.06 -14.10
CA PRO A 11 21.59 10.88 -15.24
C PRO A 11 20.62 10.13 -16.16
N VAL A 12 19.67 10.85 -16.73
CA VAL A 12 18.63 10.30 -17.61
C VAL A 12 18.66 10.98 -18.97
N ASP A 13 18.91 10.22 -20.03
CA ASP A 13 18.73 10.69 -21.40
C ASP A 13 17.23 10.68 -21.75
N LYS A 14 16.56 11.82 -21.58
CA LYS A 14 15.13 11.97 -21.90
C LYS A 14 14.78 11.62 -23.34
N ASN A 15 15.66 11.91 -24.30
CA ASN A 15 15.40 11.62 -25.71
C ASN A 15 15.41 10.12 -25.97
N LYS A 16 16.34 9.40 -25.33
CA LYS A 16 16.35 7.94 -25.36
C LYS A 16 15.11 7.35 -24.68
N ILE A 17 14.76 7.81 -23.48
CA ILE A 17 13.57 7.32 -22.76
C ILE A 17 12.31 7.51 -23.58
N LYS A 18 12.11 8.69 -24.19
CA LYS A 18 10.96 8.97 -25.06
C LYS A 18 10.92 8.04 -26.27
N ARG A 19 12.06 7.77 -26.91
CA ARG A 19 12.15 6.82 -28.05
C ARG A 19 11.80 5.39 -27.66
N LEU A 20 12.09 4.98 -26.42
CA LEU A 20 11.76 3.64 -25.92
C LEU A 20 10.26 3.46 -25.65
N GLY A 21 9.49 4.55 -25.53
CA GLY A 21 8.04 4.49 -25.29
C GLY A 21 7.64 3.84 -23.96
N ILE A 22 8.55 3.79 -22.98
CA ILE A 22 8.32 3.13 -21.69
C ILE A 22 7.60 4.01 -20.66
N ILE A 23 7.45 5.31 -20.95
CA ILE A 23 6.76 6.26 -20.08
C ILE A 23 5.31 6.40 -20.57
N PRO A 24 4.32 6.11 -19.72
CA PRO A 24 2.91 6.38 -20.05
C PRO A 24 2.69 7.86 -20.34
N LYS A 25 1.77 8.18 -21.25
CA LYS A 25 1.48 9.57 -21.66
C LYS A 25 1.14 10.46 -20.46
N GLU A 26 0.36 9.96 -19.50
CA GLU A 26 0.00 10.72 -18.29
C GLU A 26 1.20 11.03 -17.38
N ARG A 27 2.34 10.37 -17.59
CA ARG A 27 3.57 10.53 -16.78
C ARG A 27 4.69 11.29 -17.46
N GLU A 28 4.52 11.71 -18.71
CA GLU A 28 5.56 12.42 -19.46
C GLU A 28 6.05 13.69 -18.75
N SER A 29 5.15 14.42 -18.07
CA SER A 29 5.49 15.63 -17.31
C SER A 29 6.32 15.36 -16.06
N GLN A 30 6.37 14.13 -15.58
CA GLN A 30 7.15 13.74 -14.41
C GLN A 30 8.53 13.20 -14.74
N LEU A 31 8.86 13.05 -16.04
CA LEU A 31 10.16 12.60 -16.50
C LEU A 31 11.26 13.59 -16.08
N VAL A 32 12.24 13.13 -15.31
CA VAL A 32 13.34 13.95 -14.78
C VAL A 32 14.60 13.83 -15.63
N ASP A 33 15.48 14.85 -15.58
CA ASP A 33 16.80 14.82 -16.25
C ASP A 33 17.83 13.97 -15.48
N ARG A 34 17.60 13.80 -14.18
CA ARG A 34 18.36 12.90 -13.31
C ARG A 34 17.46 12.40 -12.20
N MET A 35 17.60 11.13 -11.86
CA MET A 35 17.03 10.58 -10.64
C MET A 35 17.97 10.88 -9.49
N GLU A 36 17.44 11.34 -8.37
CA GLU A 36 18.18 11.66 -7.15
C GLU A 36 17.52 10.99 -5.95
N TRP A 37 18.32 10.35 -5.10
CA TRP A 37 17.83 9.68 -3.90
C TRP A 37 18.91 9.63 -2.81
N SER A 38 18.45 9.43 -1.56
CA SER A 38 19.32 9.20 -0.42
C SER A 38 19.27 7.73 -0.01
N VAL A 39 20.40 7.04 -0.02
CA VAL A 39 20.52 5.64 0.41
C VAL A 39 20.58 5.47 1.94
N GLY A 40 20.51 6.58 2.68
CA GLY A 40 20.57 6.63 4.13
C GLY A 40 22.00 6.59 4.70
N LYS A 41 22.08 6.63 6.04
CA LYS A 41 23.34 6.78 6.80
C LYS A 41 23.96 5.45 7.26
N GLN A 42 23.41 4.32 6.85
CA GLN A 42 23.85 3.00 7.26
C GLN A 42 24.50 2.30 6.07
N TYR A 43 25.75 1.91 6.26
CA TYR A 43 26.56 0.98 5.46
C TYR A 43 25.88 0.39 4.20
N MET A 44 26.56 0.51 3.05
CA MET A 44 26.09 -0.18 1.84
C MET A 44 26.40 -1.66 1.95
N ASP A 45 25.37 -2.49 1.98
CA ASP A 45 25.50 -3.93 1.84
C ASP A 45 25.62 -4.36 0.37
N LYS A 46 25.84 -5.66 0.13
CA LYS A 46 26.01 -6.18 -1.22
C LYS A 46 24.70 -6.13 -2.04
N SER A 47 23.55 -6.31 -1.41
CA SER A 47 22.24 -6.24 -2.08
C SER A 47 22.02 -4.87 -2.71
N LYS A 48 22.27 -3.80 -1.95
CA LYS A 48 22.12 -2.42 -2.41
C LYS A 48 23.09 -2.08 -3.55
N LEU A 49 24.35 -2.54 -3.45
CA LEU A 49 25.33 -2.37 -4.53
C LEU A 49 24.89 -3.03 -5.83
N VAL A 50 24.34 -4.25 -5.76
CA VAL A 50 23.83 -4.96 -6.95
C VAL A 50 22.65 -4.19 -7.56
N ILE A 51 21.75 -3.64 -6.76
CA ILE A 51 20.66 -2.80 -7.29
C ILE A 51 21.22 -1.57 -8.00
N LEU A 52 22.17 -0.86 -7.39
CA LEU A 52 22.80 0.31 -8.01
C LEU A 52 23.51 -0.03 -9.33
N ASP A 53 24.24 -1.15 -9.38
CA ASP A 53 24.91 -1.64 -10.59
C ASP A 53 23.91 -1.99 -11.69
N ILE A 54 22.81 -2.69 -11.34
CA ILE A 54 21.72 -2.96 -12.29
C ILE A 54 21.16 -1.66 -12.85
N LEU A 55 20.87 -0.66 -12.01
CA LEU A 55 20.32 0.61 -12.47
C LEU A 55 21.30 1.39 -13.36
N ALA A 56 22.59 1.38 -13.02
CA ALA A 56 23.63 2.07 -13.77
C ALA A 56 23.93 1.43 -15.12
N THR A 57 23.85 0.09 -15.23
CA THR A 57 24.29 -0.66 -16.41
C THR A 57 23.15 -1.10 -17.34
N ASN A 58 21.92 -1.25 -16.82
CA ASN A 58 20.76 -1.71 -17.59
C ASN A 58 20.32 -0.72 -18.67
N ASP A 59 20.54 0.59 -18.46
CA ASP A 59 20.32 1.63 -19.48
C ASP A 59 18.90 1.56 -20.09
N TRP A 60 17.92 1.24 -19.24
CA TRP A 60 16.50 1.10 -19.55
C TRP A 60 16.16 0.06 -20.62
N LYS A 61 17.09 -0.84 -20.96
CA LYS A 61 16.89 -1.91 -21.96
C LYS A 61 15.91 -2.98 -21.48
N ARG A 62 15.90 -3.27 -20.17
CA ARG A 62 14.93 -4.17 -19.53
C ARG A 62 14.20 -3.44 -18.42
N PRO A 63 12.90 -3.70 -18.19
CA PRO A 63 12.21 -3.13 -17.05
C PRO A 63 12.72 -3.76 -15.76
N VAL A 64 12.99 -2.93 -14.75
CA VAL A 64 13.44 -3.37 -13.41
C VAL A 64 12.27 -3.23 -12.45
N TYR A 65 11.93 -4.32 -11.77
CA TYR A 65 10.84 -4.39 -10.80
C TYR A 65 11.35 -4.82 -9.42
N PHE A 66 10.72 -4.28 -8.39
CA PHE A 66 10.92 -4.62 -7.00
C PHE A 66 9.68 -5.34 -6.46
N ALA A 67 9.92 -6.38 -5.66
CA ALA A 67 8.88 -6.99 -4.85
C ALA A 67 8.44 -6.01 -3.73
N ASN A 68 7.22 -6.18 -3.23
CA ASN A 68 6.63 -5.25 -2.24
C ASN A 68 7.52 -5.05 -0.99
N ALA A 69 8.02 -6.14 -0.39
CA ALA A 69 8.86 -6.05 0.80
C ALA A 69 10.17 -5.28 0.54
N VAL A 70 10.80 -5.50 -0.62
CA VAL A 70 12.03 -4.79 -1.01
C VAL A 70 11.75 -3.31 -1.23
N ALA A 71 10.63 -2.98 -1.88
CA ALA A 71 10.22 -1.60 -2.11
C ALA A 71 9.90 -0.84 -0.81
N GLN A 72 9.44 -1.53 0.24
CA GLN A 72 9.09 -0.93 1.54
C GLN A 72 10.26 -0.89 2.54
N GLN A 73 11.10 -1.92 2.61
CA GLN A 73 12.14 -2.08 3.63
C GLN A 73 13.54 -1.71 3.12
N GLU A 74 13.80 -1.95 1.84
CA GLU A 74 15.11 -1.80 1.21
C GLU A 74 15.08 -0.77 0.07
N GLY A 75 14.07 0.10 0.05
CA GLY A 75 13.81 1.02 -1.06
C GLY A 75 14.95 2.00 -1.36
N MET A 76 15.99 2.07 -0.52
CA MET A 76 17.20 2.89 -0.72
C MET A 76 16.91 4.37 -1.04
N GLY A 77 15.71 4.89 -0.77
CA GLY A 77 15.31 6.24 -1.18
C GLY A 77 14.76 6.35 -2.62
N LEU A 78 14.59 5.23 -3.32
CA LEU A 78 14.07 5.15 -4.70
C LEU A 78 12.55 5.20 -4.78
N GLU A 79 11.84 5.15 -3.66
CA GLU A 79 10.36 5.17 -3.56
C GLU A 79 9.73 6.29 -4.41
N PRO A 80 10.28 7.51 -4.51
CA PRO A 80 9.74 8.55 -5.37
C PRO A 80 9.71 8.19 -6.86
N TYR A 81 10.47 7.19 -7.31
CA TYR A 81 10.56 6.75 -8.72
C TYR A 81 9.89 5.40 -8.97
N LEU A 82 9.35 4.77 -7.93
CA LEU A 82 8.65 3.51 -8.04
C LEU A 82 7.22 3.73 -8.58
N GLN A 83 6.75 2.76 -9.34
CA GLN A 83 5.42 2.69 -9.91
C GLN A 83 4.82 1.30 -9.66
N LEU A 84 3.73 1.23 -8.91
CA LEU A 84 2.96 0.00 -8.75
C LEU A 84 2.29 -0.38 -10.06
N GLU A 85 2.63 -1.57 -10.57
CA GLU A 85 2.02 -2.25 -11.71
C GLU A 85 1.55 -3.64 -11.28
N GLY A 86 0.27 -3.75 -10.94
CA GLY A 86 -0.32 -4.99 -10.41
C GLY A 86 0.12 -5.25 -8.97
N MET A 87 1.07 -6.18 -8.78
CA MET A 87 1.62 -6.57 -7.47
C MET A 87 3.11 -6.23 -7.31
N ALA A 88 3.74 -5.61 -8.32
CA ALA A 88 5.17 -5.30 -8.33
C ALA A 88 5.42 -3.81 -8.59
N TYR A 89 6.55 -3.31 -8.13
CA TYR A 89 6.94 -1.90 -8.28
C TYR A 89 8.00 -1.74 -9.36
N ARG A 90 7.64 -1.17 -10.49
CA ARG A 90 8.59 -0.81 -11.56
C ARG A 90 9.32 0.47 -11.21
N ILE A 91 10.62 0.53 -11.43
CA ILE A 91 11.34 1.81 -11.40
C ILE A 91 11.29 2.50 -12.75
N LEU A 92 10.97 3.79 -12.74
CA LEU A 92 10.96 4.66 -13.91
C LEU A 92 11.60 6.00 -13.56
N PRO A 93 12.24 6.72 -14.50
CA PRO A 93 12.79 8.05 -14.27
C PRO A 93 11.68 9.12 -14.22
N CYS A 94 10.56 8.82 -13.57
CA CYS A 94 9.42 9.70 -13.38
C CYS A 94 9.17 9.86 -11.89
N ARG A 95 9.36 11.08 -11.38
CA ARG A 95 9.15 11.35 -9.95
C ARG A 95 7.65 11.36 -9.63
N ASN A 96 7.25 10.68 -8.57
CA ASN A 96 5.86 10.63 -8.11
C ASN A 96 5.40 12.08 -7.79
N PRO A 97 4.36 12.59 -8.48
CA PRO A 97 3.89 13.95 -8.25
C PRO A 97 3.11 14.10 -6.93
N ASP A 98 2.66 13.00 -6.33
CA ASP A 98 1.86 13.00 -5.10
C ASP A 98 2.34 11.89 -4.13
N PRO A 99 3.51 12.07 -3.48
CA PRO A 99 4.02 11.11 -2.52
C PRO A 99 3.13 11.05 -1.27
N LYS A 100 2.76 9.83 -0.86
CA LYS A 100 1.99 9.59 0.37
C LYS A 100 2.87 8.85 1.38
N PRO A 101 2.91 9.25 2.66
CA PRO A 101 3.68 8.53 3.66
C PRO A 101 3.27 7.05 3.80
N GLN A 102 2.00 6.73 3.52
CA GLN A 102 1.45 5.38 3.70
C GLN A 102 1.61 4.47 2.49
N HIS A 103 2.02 5.00 1.32
CA HIS A 103 2.08 4.25 0.06
C HIS A 103 3.43 4.43 -0.63
N VAL A 104 3.94 3.36 -1.23
CA VAL A 104 5.18 3.40 -1.98
C VAL A 104 4.88 3.79 -3.43
N GLY A 105 5.56 4.83 -3.92
CA GLY A 105 5.55 5.19 -5.34
C GLY A 105 4.20 5.62 -5.91
N TYR A 106 4.13 5.66 -7.24
CA TYR A 106 2.96 6.02 -8.03
C TYR A 106 2.11 4.78 -8.37
N VAL A 107 0.78 4.89 -8.45
CA VAL A 107 -0.09 3.78 -8.87
C VAL A 107 -0.40 3.87 -10.36
N ALA A 108 0.11 2.93 -11.18
CA ALA A 108 -0.24 2.85 -12.60
C ALA A 108 -1.65 2.25 -12.77
N ARG A 109 -2.68 3.09 -12.62
CA ARG A 109 -4.08 2.69 -12.52
C ARG A 109 -4.49 1.66 -13.57
N GLN A 110 -4.21 1.89 -14.85
CA GLN A 110 -4.62 0.99 -15.93
C GLN A 110 -3.92 -0.38 -15.88
N LEU A 111 -2.61 -0.40 -15.67
CA LEU A 111 -1.83 -1.65 -15.59
C LEU A 111 -2.20 -2.45 -14.34
N THR A 112 -2.35 -1.78 -13.20
CA THR A 112 -2.75 -2.40 -11.93
C THR A 112 -4.17 -2.91 -11.99
N TYR A 113 -5.08 -2.16 -12.61
CA TYR A 113 -6.46 -2.60 -12.86
C TYR A 113 -6.49 -3.86 -13.71
N ASP A 114 -5.86 -3.86 -14.88
CA ASP A 114 -5.85 -5.03 -15.76
C ASP A 114 -5.26 -6.26 -15.05
N SER A 115 -4.20 -6.05 -14.27
CA SER A 115 -3.60 -7.12 -13.49
C SER A 115 -4.57 -7.69 -12.45
N LEU A 116 -5.11 -6.86 -11.55
CA LEU A 116 -5.93 -7.32 -10.42
C LEU A 116 -7.33 -7.79 -10.86
N MET A 117 -7.89 -7.17 -11.90
CA MET A 117 -9.27 -7.43 -12.32
C MET A 117 -9.35 -8.57 -13.34
N ASN A 118 -8.37 -8.68 -14.25
CA ASN A 118 -8.48 -9.56 -15.42
C ASN A 118 -7.45 -10.69 -15.44
N LYS A 119 -6.27 -10.53 -14.83
CA LYS A 119 -5.16 -11.50 -14.95
C LYS A 119 -4.95 -12.37 -13.71
N PHE A 120 -5.08 -11.79 -12.50
CA PHE A 120 -4.92 -12.55 -11.27
C PHE A 120 -6.11 -13.49 -11.02
N ALA A 121 -5.81 -14.68 -10.52
CA ALA A 121 -6.80 -15.68 -10.13
C ALA A 121 -6.88 -15.78 -8.61
N TYR A 122 -8.08 -15.60 -8.07
CA TYR A 122 -8.35 -15.62 -6.63
C TYR A 122 -9.10 -16.92 -6.26
N ARG A 123 -8.40 -18.05 -6.31
CA ARG A 123 -9.01 -19.36 -6.10
C ARG A 123 -9.26 -19.61 -4.61
N ASN A 124 -10.50 -19.99 -4.28
CA ASN A 124 -10.97 -20.35 -2.94
C ASN A 124 -10.93 -19.22 -1.89
N LEU A 125 -10.46 -18.02 -2.22
CA LEU A 125 -10.31 -16.91 -1.27
C LEU A 125 -11.66 -16.38 -0.72
N ASP A 126 -12.77 -16.78 -1.35
CA ASP A 126 -14.15 -16.54 -0.95
C ASP A 126 -14.79 -17.72 -0.19
N ASN A 127 -14.07 -18.82 0.02
CA ASN A 127 -14.56 -20.01 0.71
C ASN A 127 -14.21 -19.97 2.22
N PRO A 128 -15.20 -19.84 3.12
CA PRO A 128 -14.98 -19.82 4.57
C PRO A 128 -14.60 -21.19 5.16
N ASP A 129 -14.80 -22.28 4.43
CA ASP A 129 -14.45 -23.63 4.89
C ASP A 129 -12.94 -23.93 4.73
N VAL A 130 -12.19 -23.04 4.08
CA VAL A 130 -10.74 -23.17 3.92
C VAL A 130 -10.02 -22.58 5.11
N LEU A 131 -9.14 -23.36 5.73
CA LEU A 131 -8.25 -22.86 6.77
C LEU A 131 -7.15 -21.99 6.16
N TYR A 132 -7.23 -20.69 6.41
CA TYR A 132 -6.13 -19.75 6.19
C TYR A 132 -5.34 -19.58 7.47
N ASP A 133 -4.13 -20.16 7.53
CA ASP A 133 -3.20 -19.93 8.62
C ASP A 133 -2.66 -18.47 8.63
N GLU A 134 -1.85 -18.13 9.64
CA GLU A 134 -1.28 -16.80 9.81
C GLU A 134 -0.46 -16.33 8.60
N ILE A 135 0.35 -17.22 8.00
CA ILE A 135 1.21 -16.90 6.85
C ILE A 135 0.36 -16.60 5.62
N ASN A 136 -0.68 -17.41 5.38
CA ASN A 136 -1.63 -17.19 4.31
C ASN A 136 -2.34 -15.84 4.50
N ARG A 137 -2.86 -15.55 5.69
CA ARG A 137 -3.54 -14.28 5.98
C ARG A 137 -2.63 -13.07 5.74
N ARG A 138 -1.39 -13.12 6.23
CA ARG A 138 -0.39 -12.05 6.04
C ARG A 138 -0.04 -11.84 4.57
N THR A 139 0.05 -12.92 3.80
CA THR A 139 0.35 -12.86 2.37
C THR A 139 -0.85 -12.33 1.57
N LEU A 140 -2.06 -12.75 1.91
CA LEU A 140 -3.30 -12.34 1.25
C LEU A 140 -3.65 -10.88 1.53
N ALA A 141 -3.31 -10.36 2.72
CA ALA A 141 -3.43 -8.94 3.06
C ALA A 141 -2.72 -8.03 2.05
N GLN A 142 -1.63 -8.50 1.43
CA GLN A 142 -0.91 -7.74 0.40
C GLN A 142 -1.74 -7.51 -0.87
N TYR A 143 -2.64 -8.44 -1.23
CA TYR A 143 -3.57 -8.23 -2.35
C TYR A 143 -4.60 -7.16 -1.98
N ARG A 144 -5.11 -7.21 -0.74
CA ARG A 144 -6.09 -6.23 -0.24
C ARG A 144 -5.50 -4.82 -0.22
N ASP A 145 -4.24 -4.68 0.18
CA ASP A 145 -3.46 -3.45 0.07
C ASP A 145 -3.44 -2.92 -1.38
N LYS A 146 -3.12 -3.76 -2.38
CA LYS A 146 -3.08 -3.32 -3.78
C LYS A 146 -4.45 -2.94 -4.34
N PHE A 147 -5.52 -3.64 -3.95
CA PHE A 147 -6.88 -3.23 -4.25
C PHE A 147 -7.21 -1.86 -3.63
N GLY A 148 -6.86 -1.64 -2.36
CA GLY A 148 -7.04 -0.38 -1.64
C GLY A 148 -6.35 0.79 -2.33
N GLN A 149 -5.05 0.64 -2.60
CA GLN A 149 -4.24 1.64 -3.30
C GLN A 149 -4.82 1.98 -4.69
N LEU A 150 -5.27 0.97 -5.44
CA LEU A 150 -5.88 1.18 -6.76
C LEU A 150 -7.22 1.91 -6.67
N ALA A 151 -8.11 1.50 -5.76
CA ALA A 151 -9.41 2.12 -5.58
C ALA A 151 -9.25 3.60 -5.17
N GLN A 152 -8.34 3.88 -4.25
CA GLN A 152 -7.97 5.23 -3.82
C GLN A 152 -7.38 6.06 -4.96
N ALA A 153 -6.53 5.47 -5.80
CA ALA A 153 -5.97 6.15 -6.97
C ALA A 153 -7.05 6.52 -8.00
N TYR A 154 -8.06 5.67 -8.24
CA TYR A 154 -9.20 6.01 -9.08
C TYR A 154 -10.08 7.09 -8.48
N LEU A 155 -10.34 7.02 -7.17
CA LEU A 155 -11.14 8.03 -6.46
C LEU A 155 -10.50 9.42 -6.58
N ARG A 156 -9.19 9.53 -6.33
CA ARG A 156 -8.44 10.80 -6.46
C ARG A 156 -8.47 11.38 -7.87
N ALA A 157 -8.57 10.52 -8.88
CA ALA A 157 -8.69 10.95 -10.27
C ALA A 157 -10.13 11.30 -10.68
N GLY A 158 -11.09 11.25 -9.76
CA GLY A 158 -12.51 11.49 -10.03
C GLY A 158 -13.24 10.33 -10.72
N GLU A 159 -12.57 9.19 -10.93
CA GLU A 159 -13.14 7.99 -11.56
C GLU A 159 -13.89 7.12 -10.54
N VAL A 160 -14.92 7.68 -9.92
CA VAL A 160 -15.67 7.07 -8.80
C VAL A 160 -16.24 5.69 -9.15
N ALA A 161 -16.74 5.51 -10.38
CA ALA A 161 -17.30 4.23 -10.83
C ALA A 161 -16.25 3.10 -10.83
N LYS A 162 -15.02 3.38 -11.29
CA LYS A 162 -13.93 2.39 -11.24
C LYS A 162 -13.42 2.17 -9.82
N ALA A 163 -13.36 3.22 -9.00
CA ALA A 163 -13.00 3.09 -7.59
C ALA A 163 -13.95 2.13 -6.87
N LYS A 164 -15.26 2.24 -7.13
CA LYS A 164 -16.29 1.31 -6.64
C LYS A 164 -16.07 -0.11 -7.15
N GLU A 165 -15.88 -0.28 -8.45
CA GLU A 165 -15.69 -1.59 -9.06
C GLU A 165 -14.51 -2.35 -8.46
N VAL A 166 -13.36 -1.67 -8.31
CA VAL A 166 -12.16 -2.24 -7.67
C VAL A 166 -12.42 -2.59 -6.21
N ALA A 167 -13.06 -1.71 -5.44
CA ALA A 167 -13.35 -1.96 -4.04
C ALA A 167 -14.34 -3.13 -3.84
N LEU A 168 -15.40 -3.20 -4.65
CA LEU A 168 -16.36 -4.30 -4.62
C LEU A 168 -15.73 -5.62 -5.07
N ARG A 169 -14.84 -5.61 -6.06
CA ARG A 169 -14.10 -6.80 -6.47
C ARG A 169 -13.25 -7.34 -5.32
N CYS A 170 -12.55 -6.47 -4.58
CA CYS A 170 -11.78 -6.87 -3.41
C CYS A 170 -12.64 -7.60 -2.37
N LEU A 171 -13.79 -7.02 -2.01
CA LEU A 171 -14.72 -7.63 -1.05
C LEU A 171 -15.38 -8.91 -1.58
N GLN A 172 -15.56 -9.03 -2.89
CA GLN A 172 -16.08 -10.25 -3.51
C GLN A 172 -15.06 -11.39 -3.44
N VAL A 173 -13.78 -11.12 -3.76
CA VAL A 173 -12.76 -12.18 -3.85
C VAL A 173 -12.11 -12.50 -2.51
N MET A 174 -12.16 -11.57 -1.54
CA MET A 174 -11.66 -11.77 -0.17
C MET A 174 -12.68 -11.23 0.84
N PRO A 175 -13.88 -11.84 0.94
CA PRO A 175 -14.91 -11.45 1.88
C PRO A 175 -14.46 -11.73 3.32
N ASP A 176 -14.96 -10.95 4.27
CA ASP A 176 -14.63 -11.06 5.70
C ASP A 176 -14.85 -12.46 6.26
N ALA A 177 -15.89 -13.15 5.78
CA ALA A 177 -16.25 -14.49 6.23
C ALA A 177 -15.17 -15.54 5.91
N ALA A 178 -14.41 -15.37 4.83
CA ALA A 178 -13.35 -16.29 4.42
C ALA A 178 -11.96 -15.78 4.83
N ILE A 179 -11.70 -14.50 4.56
CA ILE A 179 -10.45 -13.82 4.90
C ILE A 179 -10.82 -12.58 5.70
N PRO A 180 -10.72 -12.64 7.04
CA PRO A 180 -11.09 -11.53 7.90
C PRO A 180 -10.46 -10.20 7.45
N TYR A 181 -11.22 -9.13 7.64
CA TYR A 181 -10.74 -7.77 7.43
C TYR A 181 -9.48 -7.51 8.25
N ASP A 182 -8.54 -6.79 7.64
CA ASP A 182 -7.23 -6.48 8.17
C ASP A 182 -6.99 -4.96 8.15
N LEU A 183 -5.76 -4.56 8.45
CA LEU A 183 -5.34 -3.16 8.52
C LEU A 183 -5.44 -2.39 7.18
N TYR A 184 -5.56 -3.09 6.05
CA TYR A 184 -5.68 -2.50 4.71
C TYR A 184 -7.13 -2.34 4.26
N THR A 185 -8.08 -3.11 4.81
CA THR A 185 -9.51 -2.97 4.47
C THR A 185 -10.05 -1.54 4.60
N PRO A 186 -9.65 -0.72 5.61
CA PRO A 186 -10.11 0.67 5.70
C PRO A 186 -9.85 1.51 4.46
N GLU A 187 -8.86 1.17 3.62
CA GLU A 187 -8.59 1.90 2.37
C GLU A 187 -9.75 1.82 1.36
N LEU A 188 -10.67 0.84 1.52
CA LEU A 188 -11.86 0.69 0.67
C LEU A 188 -13.01 1.63 1.09
N VAL A 189 -12.98 2.19 2.30
CA VAL A 189 -14.10 2.94 2.89
C VAL A 189 -14.43 4.19 2.07
N ALA A 190 -13.46 5.06 1.81
CA ALA A 190 -13.70 6.29 1.05
C ALA A 190 -14.16 6.01 -0.39
N PRO A 191 -13.54 5.08 -1.16
CA PRO A 191 -14.06 4.65 -2.47
C PRO A 191 -15.51 4.18 -2.44
N LEU A 192 -15.88 3.34 -1.47
CA LEU A 192 -17.24 2.84 -1.32
C LEU A 192 -18.23 3.96 -0.96
N ALA A 193 -17.90 4.76 0.04
CA ALA A 193 -18.76 5.85 0.51
C ALA A 193 -19.00 6.90 -0.58
N ALA A 194 -17.95 7.31 -1.31
CA ALA A 194 -18.04 8.25 -2.43
C ALA A 194 -18.93 7.72 -3.58
N ALA A 195 -19.00 6.40 -3.75
CA ALA A 195 -19.82 5.75 -4.76
C ALA A 195 -21.23 5.36 -4.28
N GLY A 196 -21.64 5.83 -3.10
CA GLY A 196 -22.96 5.59 -2.52
C GLY A 196 -23.10 4.27 -1.76
N GLU A 197 -22.05 3.45 -1.65
CA GLU A 197 -22.03 2.17 -0.92
C GLU A 197 -21.82 2.37 0.59
N LYS A 198 -22.54 3.34 1.18
CA LYS A 198 -22.41 3.70 2.60
C LYS A 198 -22.64 2.53 3.56
N PRO A 199 -23.63 1.63 3.36
CA PRO A 199 -23.82 0.48 4.26
C PRO A 199 -22.57 -0.40 4.37
N ARG A 200 -21.92 -0.71 3.24
CA ARG A 200 -20.68 -1.51 3.22
C ARG A 200 -19.50 -0.78 3.83
N ALA A 201 -19.38 0.52 3.55
CA ALA A 201 -18.33 1.36 4.14
C ALA A 201 -18.45 1.39 5.69
N ASN A 202 -19.68 1.53 6.19
CA ASN A 202 -19.98 1.52 7.62
C ASN A 202 -19.70 0.14 8.25
N GLU A 203 -20.09 -0.94 7.59
CA GLU A 203 -19.84 -2.31 8.04
C GLU A 203 -18.35 -2.59 8.25
N ILE A 204 -17.50 -2.17 7.31
CA ILE A 204 -16.04 -2.29 7.43
C ILE A 204 -15.55 -1.57 8.69
N MET A 205 -15.96 -0.31 8.87
CA MET A 205 -15.54 0.50 10.02
C MET A 205 -16.01 -0.10 11.34
N ASP A 206 -17.28 -0.51 11.42
CA ASP A 206 -17.88 -1.03 12.65
C ASP A 206 -17.27 -2.38 13.04
N THR A 207 -17.10 -3.27 12.07
CA THR A 207 -16.51 -4.61 12.27
C THR A 207 -15.08 -4.50 12.77
N LEU A 208 -14.23 -3.71 12.08
CA LEU A 208 -12.85 -3.54 12.49
C LEU A 208 -12.73 -2.81 13.82
N THR A 209 -13.50 -1.73 14.06
CA THR A 209 -13.45 -1.02 15.34
C THR A 209 -13.82 -1.95 16.50
N SER A 210 -14.85 -2.79 16.34
CA SER A 210 -15.26 -3.76 17.36
C SER A 210 -14.18 -4.81 17.62
N ARG A 211 -13.61 -5.41 16.57
CA ARG A 211 -12.55 -6.43 16.71
C ARG A 211 -11.28 -5.86 17.33
N THR A 212 -10.87 -4.68 16.88
CA THR A 212 -9.70 -3.98 17.42
C THR A 212 -9.89 -3.62 18.89
N GLN A 213 -11.07 -3.12 19.27
CA GLN A 213 -11.40 -2.85 20.67
C GLN A 213 -11.34 -4.11 21.54
N GLN A 214 -11.89 -5.23 21.05
CA GLN A 214 -11.86 -6.51 21.76
C GLN A 214 -10.42 -7.05 21.90
N ALA A 215 -9.62 -6.97 20.84
CA ALA A 215 -8.23 -7.41 20.85
C ALA A 215 -7.38 -6.58 21.83
N LEU A 216 -7.47 -5.25 21.77
CA LEU A 216 -6.74 -4.37 22.68
C LEU A 216 -7.18 -4.56 24.13
N ALA A 217 -8.48 -4.74 24.39
CA ALA A 217 -8.99 -5.07 25.71
C ALA A 217 -8.38 -6.39 26.21
N TYR A 218 -8.38 -7.44 25.40
CA TYR A 218 -7.79 -8.74 25.73
C TYR A 218 -6.31 -8.62 26.06
N TYR A 219 -5.50 -7.96 25.24
CA TYR A 219 -4.07 -7.83 25.53
C TYR A 219 -3.80 -6.96 26.77
N SER A 220 -4.66 -5.96 27.04
CA SER A 220 -4.52 -5.10 28.21
C SER A 220 -4.76 -5.81 29.55
N THR A 221 -5.42 -6.97 29.57
CA THR A 221 -5.69 -7.74 30.79
C THR A 221 -4.61 -8.77 31.13
N HIS A 222 -3.60 -8.95 30.28
CA HIS A 222 -2.52 -9.92 30.51
C HIS A 222 -1.29 -9.20 31.09
N ASP A 223 -0.67 -9.79 32.11
CA ASP A 223 0.51 -9.20 32.77
C ASP A 223 1.75 -9.20 31.84
N GLU A 224 1.78 -10.11 30.86
CA GLU A 224 2.86 -10.26 29.88
C GLU A 224 2.58 -9.49 28.57
N GLN A 225 2.17 -8.22 28.66
CA GLN A 225 1.85 -7.39 27.48
C GLN A 225 3.01 -7.32 26.47
N ALA A 226 4.25 -7.42 26.94
CA ALA A 226 5.46 -7.47 26.13
C ALA A 226 5.44 -8.61 25.09
N LEU A 227 4.75 -9.72 25.37
CA LEU A 227 4.60 -10.82 24.42
C LEU A 227 3.65 -10.51 23.26
N PHE A 228 2.86 -9.44 23.38
CA PHE A 228 1.84 -9.03 22.40
C PHE A 228 2.14 -7.67 21.77
N GLU A 229 3.38 -7.17 21.86
CA GLU A 229 3.76 -5.85 21.31
C GLU A 229 3.41 -5.72 19.82
N GLN A 230 3.61 -6.78 19.03
CA GLN A 230 3.31 -6.77 17.61
C GLN A 230 1.80 -6.69 17.35
N GLU A 231 1.00 -7.45 18.08
CA GLU A 231 -0.46 -7.47 17.98
C GLU A 231 -1.06 -6.15 18.44
N ILE A 232 -0.59 -5.60 19.57
CA ILE A 232 -0.99 -4.28 20.08
C ILE A 232 -0.64 -3.22 19.03
N GLY A 233 0.60 -3.20 18.53
CA GLY A 233 1.04 -2.25 17.50
C GLY A 233 0.20 -2.34 16.23
N THR A 234 -0.14 -3.55 15.77
CA THR A 234 -1.00 -3.75 14.59
C THR A 234 -2.42 -3.23 14.82
N ASN A 235 -2.99 -3.43 16.00
CA ASN A 235 -4.30 -2.94 16.37
C ASN A 235 -4.33 -1.40 16.48
N LEU A 236 -3.30 -0.79 17.05
CA LEU A 236 -3.15 0.67 17.11
C LEU A 236 -3.00 1.28 15.70
N MET A 237 -2.22 0.65 14.81
CA MET A 237 -2.16 1.05 13.40
C MET A 237 -3.52 0.92 12.71
N THR A 238 -4.29 -0.13 13.03
CA THR A 238 -5.65 -0.31 12.50
C THR A 238 -6.58 0.82 12.98
N LEU A 239 -6.49 1.25 14.24
CA LEU A 239 -7.22 2.44 14.72
C LEU A 239 -6.82 3.69 13.92
N GLN A 240 -5.53 3.93 13.69
CA GLN A 240 -5.08 5.07 12.88
C GLN A 240 -5.68 5.05 11.45
N ARG A 241 -5.75 3.87 10.82
CA ARG A 241 -6.35 3.70 9.49
C ARG A 241 -7.87 3.93 9.50
N LEU A 242 -8.56 3.46 10.55
CA LEU A 242 -9.99 3.70 10.74
C LEU A 242 -10.30 5.17 10.99
N TYR A 243 -9.45 5.87 11.75
CA TYR A 243 -9.58 7.31 11.95
C TYR A 243 -9.49 8.06 10.61
N GLN A 244 -8.48 7.74 9.79
CA GLN A 244 -8.34 8.34 8.47
C GLN A 244 -9.56 8.05 7.59
N ALA A 245 -10.05 6.82 7.58
CA ALA A 245 -11.23 6.44 6.80
C ALA A 245 -12.51 7.19 7.25
N ALA A 246 -12.70 7.38 8.56
CA ALA A 246 -13.80 8.16 9.11
C ALA A 246 -13.66 9.65 8.76
N ALA A 247 -12.45 10.20 8.85
CA ALA A 247 -12.16 11.58 8.47
C ALA A 247 -12.42 11.84 6.97
N ASP A 248 -11.96 10.94 6.10
CA ASP A 248 -12.13 11.01 4.64
C ASP A 248 -13.61 10.96 4.22
N THR A 249 -14.47 10.38 5.07
CA THR A 249 -15.92 10.27 4.84
C THR A 249 -16.75 11.29 5.62
N GLY A 250 -16.12 12.13 6.43
CA GLY A 250 -16.78 13.14 7.26
C GLY A 250 -17.55 12.57 8.47
N ASP A 251 -17.31 11.32 8.85
CA ASP A 251 -17.97 10.66 9.98
C ASP A 251 -17.28 11.01 11.31
N GLN A 252 -17.67 12.16 11.87
CA GLN A 252 -17.11 12.67 13.12
C GLN A 252 -17.40 11.76 14.32
N VAL A 253 -18.50 11.00 14.29
CA VAL A 253 -18.88 10.11 15.39
C VAL A 253 -17.94 8.91 15.44
N ARG A 254 -17.70 8.26 14.30
CA ARG A 254 -16.74 7.14 14.23
C ARG A 254 -15.31 7.62 14.46
N ALA A 255 -14.93 8.79 13.93
CA ALA A 255 -13.61 9.37 14.17
C ALA A 255 -13.35 9.59 15.67
N ALA A 256 -14.29 10.23 16.40
CA ALA A 256 -14.17 10.45 17.83
C ALA A 256 -14.10 9.15 18.63
N ARG A 257 -14.90 8.13 18.25
CA ARG A 257 -14.85 6.81 18.89
C ARG A 257 -13.47 6.16 18.74
N VAL A 258 -12.88 6.22 17.55
CA VAL A 258 -11.55 5.64 17.28
C VAL A 258 -10.46 6.37 18.07
N VAL A 259 -10.53 7.70 18.18
CA VAL A 259 -9.60 8.50 19.00
C VAL A 259 -9.68 8.08 20.47
N ALA A 260 -10.89 7.98 21.03
CA ALA A 260 -11.06 7.56 22.43
C ALA A 260 -10.48 6.17 22.70
N LEU A 261 -10.62 5.22 21.76
CA LEU A 261 -9.99 3.91 21.86
C LEU A 261 -8.46 4.00 21.78
N ALA A 262 -7.92 4.80 20.88
CA ALA A 262 -6.48 4.98 20.74
C ALA A 262 -5.87 5.63 22.00
N GLU A 263 -6.55 6.58 22.63
CA GLU A 263 -6.12 7.18 23.90
C GLU A 263 -6.19 6.18 25.06
N GLN A 264 -7.25 5.37 25.11
CA GLN A 264 -7.43 4.35 26.15
C GLN A 264 -6.30 3.31 26.15
N TYR A 265 -5.81 2.91 24.97
CA TYR A 265 -4.88 1.79 24.81
C TYR A 265 -3.47 2.16 24.31
N GLY A 266 -3.25 3.36 23.77
CA GLY A 266 -1.99 3.80 23.16
C GLY A 266 -1.04 4.57 24.08
N GLY A 267 -1.50 4.96 25.28
CA GLY A 267 -0.71 5.73 26.26
C GLY A 267 -0.18 4.91 27.44
N ARG A 268 -0.09 3.58 27.29
CA ARG A 268 0.44 2.67 28.33
C ARG A 268 1.77 2.09 27.90
#